data_AF-A0A951KNN7-F1
#
_entry.id   AF-A0A951KNN7-F1
#
_cell.length_a   1.000
_cell.length_b   1.000
_cell.length_c   1.000
_cell.angle_alpha   90.00
_cell.angle_beta   90.00
_cell.angle_gamma   90.00
#
_symmetry.space_group_name_H-M   'P 1'
#
loop_
_entity.id
_entity.type
_entity.pdbx_description
1 polymer ?
#
loop_
_entity_poly.entity_id
_entity_poly.type
_entity_poly.pdbx_seq_one_letter_code
_entity_poly.pdbx_strand_id
1 'polypeptide(L)'
;DVYRQVQPRLQPHTPLFTRQLAPGLAFAEEPGTGESFGMFCCRLVAEGIWHAYLQGTQSISSRLEEIKRRFASHEISLERPYLRSASVDTYEFPTY
;
A
#
# COMPACT_ATOMS: atom_id res chain seq x y z
N ASP A 1 4.10 2.85 -24.69
CA ASP A 1 3.66 4.02 -25.49
C ASP A 1 2.68 4.95 -24.79
N VAL A 2 1.67 4.44 -24.06
CA VAL A 2 0.72 5.29 -23.32
C VAL A 2 1.40 6.23 -22.33
N TYR A 3 2.35 5.74 -21.52
CA TYR A 3 3.02 6.55 -20.49
C TYR A 3 3.67 7.82 -21.07
N ARG A 4 4.42 7.71 -22.18
CA ARG A 4 5.06 8.86 -22.85
C ARG A 4 4.06 9.93 -23.29
N GLN A 5 2.83 9.55 -23.63
CA GLN A 5 1.80 10.49 -24.07
C GLN A 5 1.14 11.24 -22.90
N VAL A 6 1.05 10.60 -21.72
CA VAL A 6 0.38 11.17 -20.54
C VAL A 6 1.35 11.79 -19.54
N GLN A 7 2.61 11.37 -19.51
CA GLN A 7 3.64 11.80 -18.55
C GLN A 7 3.77 13.33 -18.41
N PRO A 8 3.70 14.15 -19.49
CA PRO A 8 3.74 15.61 -19.35
C PRO A 8 2.58 16.21 -18.54
N ARG A 9 1.52 15.43 -18.28
CA ARG A 9 0.33 15.83 -17.53
C ARG A 9 0.25 15.18 -16.14
N LEU A 10 1.20 14.32 -15.78
CA LEU A 10 1.23 13.64 -14.49
C LEU A 10 2.09 14.42 -13.50
N GLN A 11 1.63 14.51 -12.26
CA GLN A 11 2.50 14.90 -11.15
C GLN A 11 3.50 13.77 -10.88
N PRO A 12 4.75 14.05 -10.46
CA PRO A 12 5.78 13.01 -10.33
C PRO A 12 5.52 12.03 -9.17
N HIS A 13 4.70 12.42 -8.19
CA HIS A 13 4.44 11.63 -6.99
C HIS A 13 3.42 10.52 -7.23
N THR A 14 3.57 9.41 -6.49
CA THR A 14 2.65 8.28 -6.48
C THR A 14 1.94 8.17 -5.13
N PRO A 15 0.72 7.59 -5.07
CA PRO A 15 0.04 7.36 -3.80
C PRO A 15 0.88 6.49 -2.84
N LEU A 16 0.73 6.71 -1.53
CA LEU A 16 1.34 5.86 -0.52
C LEU A 16 0.92 4.39 -0.70
N PHE A 17 1.76 3.47 -0.24
CA PHE A 17 1.55 2.01 -0.28
C PHE A 17 1.52 1.38 -1.68
N THR A 18 1.58 2.18 -2.75
CA THR A 18 1.70 1.66 -4.13
C THR A 18 3.16 1.38 -4.49
N ARG A 19 3.37 0.50 -5.46
CA ARG A 19 4.67 0.34 -6.12
C ARG A 19 4.82 1.41 -7.19
N GLN A 20 5.78 2.29 -7.05
CA GLN A 20 6.11 3.25 -8.11
C GLN A 20 6.68 2.50 -9.33
N LEU A 21 6.11 2.76 -10.50
CA LEU A 21 6.58 2.23 -11.78
C LEU A 21 7.37 3.28 -12.57
N ALA A 22 6.93 4.54 -12.53
CA ALA A 22 7.56 5.71 -13.12
C ALA A 22 7.06 6.99 -12.43
N PRO A 23 7.63 8.18 -12.70
CA PRO A 23 7.07 9.44 -12.18
C PRO A 23 5.58 9.59 -12.52
N GLY A 24 4.74 9.70 -11.48
CA GLY A 24 3.29 9.82 -11.60
C GLY A 24 2.53 8.54 -11.98
N LEU A 25 3.21 7.39 -12.02
CA LEU A 25 2.60 6.11 -12.34
C LEU A 25 2.95 5.07 -11.28
N ALA A 26 1.92 4.45 -10.73
CA ALA A 26 2.06 3.46 -9.67
C ALA A 26 1.14 2.27 -9.89
N PHE A 27 1.44 1.18 -9.19
CA PHE A 27 0.73 -0.08 -9.24
C PHE A 27 0.30 -0.52 -7.84
N ALA A 28 -0.90 -1.09 -7.78
CA ALA A 28 -1.38 -1.89 -6.67
C ALA A 28 -2.44 -2.87 -7.17
N GLU A 29 -2.46 -4.06 -6.58
CA GLU A 29 -3.47 -5.06 -6.82
C GLU A 29 -4.75 -4.76 -6.03
N GLU A 30 -5.90 -5.16 -6.56
CA GLU A 30 -7.15 -5.07 -5.82
C GLU A 30 -7.12 -6.08 -4.64
N PRO A 31 -7.47 -5.63 -3.41
CA PRO A 31 -7.26 -6.40 -2.18
C PRO A 31 -8.19 -7.62 -2.03
N GLY A 32 -9.21 -7.79 -2.87
CA GLY A 32 -10.18 -8.89 -2.81
C GLY A 32 -11.34 -8.64 -1.85
N THR A 33 -11.46 -7.44 -1.27
CA THR A 33 -12.49 -7.09 -0.29
C THR A 33 -13.65 -6.29 -0.89
N GLY A 34 -13.53 -5.87 -2.15
CA GLY A 34 -14.48 -4.95 -2.80
C GLY A 34 -14.28 -3.48 -2.40
N GLU A 35 -13.33 -3.18 -1.52
CA GLU A 35 -12.88 -1.83 -1.21
C GLU A 35 -11.87 -1.34 -2.26
N SER A 36 -11.81 -0.02 -2.48
CA SER A 36 -10.65 0.53 -3.20
C SER A 36 -9.36 0.29 -2.42
N PHE A 37 -8.24 0.09 -3.12
CA PHE A 37 -6.93 -0.12 -2.49
C PHE A 37 -6.57 0.92 -1.42
N GLY A 38 -6.81 2.21 -1.71
CA GLY A 38 -6.55 3.29 -0.76
C GLY A 38 -7.41 3.19 0.51
N MET A 39 -8.69 2.84 0.37
CA MET A 39 -9.58 2.62 1.51
C MET A 39 -9.14 1.44 2.37
N PHE A 40 -8.74 0.33 1.71
CA PHE A 40 -8.21 -0.84 2.39
C PHE A 40 -6.98 -0.49 3.24
N CYS A 41 -5.96 0.16 2.66
CA CYS A 41 -4.77 0.58 3.41
C CYS A 41 -5.10 1.55 4.55
N CYS A 42 -5.93 2.56 4.30
CA CYS A 42 -6.34 3.53 5.32
C CYS A 42 -7.04 2.84 6.51
N ARG A 43 -7.93 1.88 6.23
CA ARG A 43 -8.62 1.12 7.26
C ARG A 43 -7.65 0.30 8.10
N LEU A 44 -6.72 -0.45 7.49
CA LEU A 44 -5.74 -1.24 8.24
C LEU A 44 -4.83 -0.39 9.13
N VAL A 45 -4.40 0.78 8.63
CA VAL A 45 -3.62 1.74 9.43
C VAL A 45 -4.45 2.26 10.61
N ALA A 46 -5.71 2.64 10.37
CA ALA A 46 -6.60 3.14 11.42
C ALA A 46 -6.89 2.09 12.48
N GLU A 47 -7.21 0.86 12.08
CA GLU A 47 -7.40 -0.28 12.97
C GLU A 47 -6.14 -0.55 13.81
N GLY A 48 -4.95 -0.46 13.20
CA GLY A 48 -3.69 -0.67 13.89
C GLY A 48 -3.44 0.37 15.00
N ILE A 49 -3.68 1.64 14.68
CA ILE A 49 -3.57 2.75 15.65
C ILE A 49 -4.59 2.59 16.78
N TRP A 50 -5.82 2.23 16.44
CA TRP A 50 -6.91 2.04 17.39
C TRP A 50 -6.63 0.87 18.35
N HIS A 51 -6.12 -0.24 17.85
CA HIS A 51 -5.82 -1.38 18.71
C HIS A 51 -4.64 -1.13 19.65
N ALA A 52 -3.61 -0.41 19.20
CA ALA A 52 -2.54 0.04 20.09
C ALA A 52 -3.11 0.91 21.23
N TYR A 53 -4.07 1.79 20.93
CA TYR A 53 -4.76 2.62 21.91
C TYR A 53 -5.52 1.77 22.94
N LEU A 54 -6.28 0.76 22.50
CA LEU A 54 -6.97 -0.17 23.40
C LEU A 54 -6.02 -0.94 24.32
N GLN A 55 -4.80 -1.22 23.86
CA GLN A 55 -3.76 -1.87 24.66
C GLN A 55 -3.01 -0.92 25.62
N GLY A 56 -3.39 0.36 25.65
CA GLY A 56 -2.70 1.37 26.46
C GLY A 56 -1.28 1.69 25.98
N THR A 57 -0.94 1.34 24.73
CA THR A 57 0.39 1.59 24.14
C THR A 57 0.26 2.58 22.98
N GLN A 58 0.97 3.70 23.05
CA GLN A 58 0.83 4.78 22.04
C GLN A 58 2.17 5.30 21.52
N SER A 59 3.28 4.63 21.86
CA SER A 59 4.56 4.94 21.21
C SER A 59 4.47 4.67 19.70
N ILE A 60 5.32 5.35 18.93
CA ILE A 60 5.41 5.17 17.48
C ILE A 60 5.68 3.69 17.14
N SER A 61 6.58 3.04 17.89
CA SER A 61 6.91 1.63 17.69
C SER A 61 5.71 0.73 17.98
N SER A 62 4.99 0.92 19.08
CA SER A 62 3.82 0.11 19.40
C SER A 62 2.71 0.23 18.36
N ARG A 63 2.45 1.45 17.87
CA ARG A 63 1.48 1.68 16.79
C ARG A 63 1.92 1.00 15.49
N LEU A 64 3.20 1.11 15.13
CA LEU A 64 3.74 0.49 13.92
C LEU A 64 3.65 -1.04 13.98
N GLU A 65 3.99 -1.64 15.11
CA GLU A 65 3.88 -3.10 15.28
C GLU A 65 2.44 -3.58 15.16
N GLU A 66 1.48 -2.84 15.70
CA GLU A 66 0.07 -3.20 15.54
C GLU A 66 -0.44 -3.00 14.11
N ILE A 67 0.01 -1.96 13.40
CA ILE A 67 -0.27 -1.81 11.96
C ILE A 67 0.28 -3.01 11.17
N LYS A 68 1.53 -3.42 11.42
CA LYS A 68 2.13 -4.62 10.78
C LYS A 68 1.28 -5.86 11.04
N ARG A 69 0.78 -6.06 12.26
CA ARG A 69 -0.12 -7.18 12.59
C ARG A 69 -1.42 -7.13 11.80
N ARG A 70 -2.02 -5.94 11.59
CA ARG A 70 -3.25 -5.79 10.80
C ARG A 70 -3.05 -6.10 9.32
N PHE A 71 -1.92 -5.71 8.75
CA PHE A 71 -1.55 -6.13 7.39
C PHE A 71 -1.33 -7.65 7.33
N ALA A 72 -0.57 -8.21 8.27
CA ALA A 72 -0.28 -9.63 8.32
C ALA A 72 -1.53 -10.52 8.51
N SER A 73 -2.55 -10.05 9.24
CA SER A 73 -3.82 -10.78 9.39
C SER A 73 -4.64 -10.88 8.10
N HIS A 74 -4.28 -10.09 7.08
CA HIS A 74 -4.84 -10.17 5.73
C HIS A 74 -3.84 -10.83 4.75
N GLU A 75 -2.79 -11.48 5.27
CA GLU A 75 -1.72 -12.12 4.49
C GLU A 75 -0.97 -11.15 3.56
N ILE A 76 -0.93 -9.87 3.93
CA ILE A 76 -0.22 -8.80 3.20
C ILE A 76 0.93 -8.28 4.05
N SER A 77 2.08 -8.07 3.42
CA SER A 77 3.25 -7.44 4.07
C SER A 77 3.13 -5.91 4.02
N LEU A 78 3.41 -5.22 5.13
CA LEU A 78 3.43 -3.76 5.17
C LEU A 78 4.55 -3.17 4.30
N GLU A 79 5.59 -3.95 4.03
CA GLU A 79 6.72 -3.59 3.17
C GLU A 79 6.35 -3.68 1.69
N ARG A 80 5.37 -4.53 1.32
CA ARG A 80 4.88 -4.68 -0.05
C ARG A 80 3.35 -4.70 -0.12
N PRO A 81 2.68 -3.62 0.34
CA PRO A 81 1.23 -3.61 0.50
C PRO A 81 0.49 -3.55 -0.83
N TYR A 82 1.18 -3.19 -1.92
CA TYR A 82 0.67 -3.18 -3.29
C TYR A 82 0.44 -4.58 -3.89
N LEU A 83 0.90 -5.65 -3.23
CA LEU A 83 0.63 -7.03 -3.62
C LEU A 83 -0.52 -7.58 -2.78
N ARG A 84 -1.44 -8.32 -3.40
CA ARG A 84 -2.42 -9.15 -2.71
C ARG A 84 -1.74 -10.41 -2.15
N SER A 85 -2.45 -11.09 -1.25
CA SER A 85 -2.01 -12.39 -0.72
C SER A 85 -1.64 -13.38 -1.84
N ALA A 86 -0.53 -14.09 -1.65
CA ALA A 86 0.03 -15.08 -2.56
C ALA A 86 0.47 -14.59 -3.96
N SER A 87 0.44 -13.28 -4.23
CA SER A 87 1.02 -12.74 -5.47
C SER A 87 2.54 -12.77 -5.46
N VAL A 88 3.11 -13.06 -6.64
CA VAL A 88 4.54 -12.94 -6.89
C VAL A 88 4.80 -11.63 -7.63
N ASP A 89 5.74 -10.83 -7.14
CA ASP A 89 6.07 -9.54 -7.73
C ASP A 89 6.95 -9.71 -8.98
N THR A 90 6.35 -10.10 -10.09
CA THR A 90 7.01 -10.27 -11.40
C THR A 90 6.79 -9.09 -12.33
N TYR A 91 6.17 -8.01 -11.84
CA TYR A 91 5.83 -6.86 -12.68
C TYR A 91 7.11 -6.10 -13.05
N GLU A 92 7.49 -6.13 -14.31
CA GLU A 92 8.55 -5.30 -14.87
C GLU A 92 7.94 -4.08 -15.56
N PHE A 93 8.46 -2.90 -15.28
CA PHE A 93 8.10 -1.69 -16.03
C PHE A 93 9.33 -1.21 -16.81
N PRO A 94 9.21 -0.96 -18.13
CA PRO A 94 10.35 -0.54 -18.93
C PRO A 94 10.95 0.77 -18.39
N THR A 95 12.27 0.79 -18.21
CA THR A 95 13.02 2.02 -18.04
C THR A 95 13.12 2.72 -19.38
N TYR A 96 12.64 3.96 -19.45
CA TYR A 96 12.71 4.82 -20.64
C TYR A 96 13.79 5.88 -20.47
#